data_AF-A0A9E4MAZ5-F1
#
_entry.id   AF-A0A9E4MAZ5-F1
#
_cell.length_a   1.000
_cell.length_b   1.000
_cell.length_c   1.000
_cell.angle_alpha   90.00
_cell.angle_beta   90.00
_cell.angle_gamma   90.00
#
_symmetry.space_group_name_H-M   'P 1'
#
loop_
_entity.id
_entity.type
_entity.pdbx_description
1 polymer ?
#
loop_
_entity_poly.entity_id
_entity_poly.type
_entity_poly.pdbx_seq_one_letter_code
_entity_poly.pdbx_strand_id
1 'polypeptide(L)'
;MVCSASTGRSTRLTAATPVTAFGPRATPSASSLHGRPTGRSAGRTRTGLYDFSTARRNPYSKRLKRQVTIRLDQDIIHYFEGLATDTGIPYQTLTNLYLRDCAANRRRLAVRWQPPGDET
;
A
#
# COMPACT_ATOMS: atom_id res chain seq x y z
N MET A 1 35.79 -40.10 -38.67
CA MET A 1 35.09 -41.21 -38.00
C MET A 1 33.74 -40.71 -37.56
N VAL A 2 32.70 -41.25 -38.18
CA VAL A 2 31.28 -41.07 -37.86
C VAL A 2 30.91 -42.02 -36.73
N CYS A 3 30.07 -41.59 -35.79
CA CYS A 3 29.09 -42.46 -35.16
C CYS A 3 27.90 -41.62 -34.68
N SER A 4 26.76 -41.94 -35.26
CA SER A 4 25.44 -41.32 -35.15
C SER A 4 24.63 -41.79 -33.93
N ALA A 5 23.48 -41.12 -33.76
CA ALA A 5 22.19 -41.62 -33.26
C ALA A 5 22.04 -41.76 -31.73
N SER A 6 20.89 -41.55 -31.09
CA SER A 6 19.52 -41.22 -31.53
C SER A 6 18.69 -40.75 -30.33
N THR A 7 17.78 -39.82 -30.60
CA THR A 7 16.37 -39.75 -30.16
C THR A 7 15.97 -40.28 -28.77
N GLY A 8 15.35 -39.42 -27.96
CA GLY A 8 14.59 -39.83 -26.77
C GLY A 8 13.63 -38.76 -26.26
N ARG A 9 12.43 -38.72 -26.84
CA ARG A 9 11.25 -37.94 -26.42
C ARG A 9 10.55 -38.64 -25.24
N SER A 10 10.29 -37.95 -24.13
CA SER A 10 9.25 -38.34 -23.14
C SER A 10 8.98 -37.19 -22.18
N THR A 11 7.94 -36.41 -22.43
CA THR A 11 6.57 -36.53 -21.86
C THR A 11 6.38 -35.75 -20.57
N ARG A 12 5.43 -34.81 -20.66
CA ARG A 12 4.81 -34.04 -19.59
C ARG A 12 4.48 -34.90 -18.38
N LEU A 13 4.75 -34.37 -17.19
CA LEU A 13 3.85 -34.54 -16.05
C LEU A 13 3.68 -33.18 -15.36
N THR A 14 2.62 -32.49 -15.75
CA THR A 14 1.94 -31.48 -14.93
C THR A 14 1.54 -32.13 -13.61
N ALA A 15 2.22 -31.77 -12.53
CA ALA A 15 1.74 -32.05 -11.19
C ALA A 15 0.58 -31.08 -10.90
N ALA A 16 -0.64 -31.53 -11.17
CA ALA A 16 -1.85 -30.91 -10.69
C ALA A 16 -1.85 -31.01 -9.15
N THR A 17 -1.77 -29.86 -8.48
CA THR A 17 -1.99 -29.76 -7.04
C THR A 17 -3.45 -30.14 -6.73
N PRO A 18 -3.71 -31.00 -5.74
CA PRO A 18 -5.08 -31.35 -5.37
C PRO A 18 -5.77 -30.15 -4.71
N VAL A 19 -6.87 -29.74 -5.32
CA VAL A 19 -7.88 -28.86 -4.71
C VAL A 19 -8.35 -29.48 -3.40
N THR A 20 -8.08 -28.81 -2.28
CA THR A 20 -8.57 -29.21 -0.96
C THR A 20 -10.09 -29.18 -0.97
N ALA A 21 -10.70 -30.35 -0.80
CA ALA A 21 -12.14 -30.51 -0.63
C ALA A 21 -12.59 -29.77 0.63
N PHE A 22 -13.37 -28.70 0.46
CA PHE A 22 -14.15 -28.07 1.52
C PHE A 22 -15.25 -29.07 1.96
N GLY A 23 -15.00 -29.78 3.05
CA GLY A 23 -16.00 -30.63 3.70
C GLY A 23 -17.14 -29.82 4.34
N PRO A 24 -18.31 -30.45 4.61
CA PRO A 24 -19.48 -29.77 5.13
C PRO A 24 -19.27 -29.28 6.56
N ARG A 25 -19.59 -28.00 6.78
CA ARG A 25 -19.57 -27.29 8.05
C ARG A 25 -20.58 -27.92 9.01
N ALA A 26 -20.10 -28.74 9.95
CA ALA A 26 -20.91 -29.19 11.08
C ALA A 26 -21.36 -27.97 11.91
N THR A 27 -22.67 -27.83 12.11
CA THR A 27 -23.25 -26.85 13.04
C THR A 27 -23.08 -27.36 14.47
N PRO A 28 -22.45 -26.62 15.39
CA PRO A 28 -22.48 -27.00 16.80
C PRO A 28 -23.89 -26.76 17.36
N SER A 29 -24.52 -27.87 17.74
CA SER A 29 -25.73 -27.94 18.56
C SER A 29 -25.54 -27.16 19.86
N ALA A 30 -26.47 -26.25 20.14
CA ALA A 30 -26.50 -25.43 21.34
C ALA A 30 -27.00 -26.25 22.53
N SER A 31 -26.11 -26.59 23.47
CA SER A 31 -26.46 -26.98 24.85
C SER A 31 -25.20 -27.12 25.70
N SER A 32 -24.84 -26.11 26.51
CA SER A 32 -24.30 -26.30 27.86
C SER A 32 -24.04 -24.94 28.53
N LEU A 33 -24.87 -24.61 29.51
CA LEU A 33 -24.67 -23.48 30.41
C LEU A 33 -23.41 -23.69 31.25
N HIS A 34 -22.40 -22.85 31.04
CA HIS A 34 -21.40 -22.54 32.06
C HIS A 34 -21.33 -21.02 32.16
N GLY A 35 -21.66 -20.50 33.34
CA GLY A 35 -21.76 -19.07 33.62
C GLY A 35 -20.46 -18.34 33.22
N ARG A 36 -20.58 -17.37 32.32
CA ARG A 36 -19.51 -16.41 32.06
C ARG A 36 -19.50 -15.44 33.25
N PRO A 37 -18.41 -15.30 34.00
CA PRO A 37 -18.31 -14.21 34.95
C PRO A 37 -18.35 -12.91 34.15
N THR A 38 -19.46 -12.17 34.23
CA THR A 38 -19.59 -10.81 33.71
C THR A 38 -18.82 -9.86 34.63
N GLY A 39 -17.50 -9.98 34.62
CA GLY A 39 -16.57 -9.03 35.20
C GLY A 39 -15.92 -8.23 34.07
N ARG A 40 -16.71 -7.46 33.32
CA ARG A 40 -16.16 -6.45 32.41
C ARG A 40 -15.70 -5.30 33.29
N SER A 41 -14.44 -5.35 33.73
CA SER A 41 -13.74 -4.22 34.30
C SER A 41 -13.94 -3.02 33.37
N ALA A 42 -14.75 -2.08 33.83
CA ALA A 42 -14.99 -0.82 33.14
C ALA A 42 -13.66 -0.10 33.05
N GLY A 43 -13.01 -0.14 31.89
CA GLY A 43 -11.88 0.71 31.57
C GLY A 43 -12.33 2.16 31.78
N ARG A 44 -11.76 2.81 32.79
CA ARG A 44 -12.03 4.20 33.16
C ARG A 44 -11.50 5.10 32.05
N THR A 45 -12.31 5.44 31.06
CA THR A 45 -12.00 6.53 30.13
C THR A 45 -12.05 7.84 30.93
N ARG A 46 -10.89 8.49 31.11
CA ARG A 46 -10.82 9.85 31.66
C ARG A 46 -11.31 10.82 30.58
N THR A 47 -12.62 10.92 30.41
CA THR A 47 -13.22 12.00 29.63
C THR A 47 -13.15 13.26 30.50
N GLY A 48 -11.98 13.89 30.56
CA GLY A 48 -11.86 15.24 31.08
C GLY A 48 -12.63 16.15 30.15
N LEU A 49 -13.64 16.85 30.69
CA LEU A 49 -14.39 17.86 29.96
C LEU A 49 -13.40 18.96 29.55
N TYR A 50 -13.02 18.95 28.28
CA TYR A 50 -12.07 19.90 27.73
C TYR A 50 -12.85 21.16 27.33
N ASP A 51 -12.59 22.27 28.02
CA ASP A 51 -13.24 23.54 27.69
C ASP A 51 -12.52 24.19 26.49
N PHE A 52 -13.21 24.21 25.34
CA PHE A 52 -12.74 24.80 24.09
C PHE A 52 -13.19 26.27 23.92
N SER A 53 -13.69 26.92 24.98
CA SER A 53 -14.18 28.30 24.96
C SER A 53 -13.16 29.33 24.42
N THR A 54 -11.86 29.05 24.53
CA THR A 54 -10.76 29.90 24.01
C THR A 54 -9.98 29.27 22.84
N ALA A 55 -10.51 28.21 22.23
CA ALA A 55 -9.83 27.49 21.17
C ALA A 55 -9.67 28.35 19.90
N ARG A 56 -8.43 28.65 19.52
CA ARG A 56 -8.11 29.34 18.27
C ARG A 56 -8.20 28.35 17.10
N ARG A 57 -8.87 28.74 16.01
CA ARG A 57 -8.95 27.93 14.79
C ARG A 57 -7.55 27.60 14.30
N ASN A 58 -7.24 26.30 14.21
CA ASN A 58 -5.95 25.84 13.74
C ASN A 58 -5.70 26.43 12.32
N PRO A 59 -4.65 27.25 12.10
CA PRO A 59 -4.35 27.82 10.78
C PRO A 59 -4.11 26.75 9.70
N TYR A 60 -3.77 25.52 10.12
CA TYR A 60 -3.63 24.36 9.24
C TYR A 60 -4.95 23.67 8.91
N SER A 61 -6.08 24.03 9.56
CA SER A 61 -7.41 23.46 9.26
C SER A 61 -7.86 23.74 7.82
N LYS A 62 -7.29 24.76 7.18
CA LYS A 62 -7.57 25.12 5.78
C LYS A 62 -6.85 24.22 4.78
N ARG A 63 -5.79 23.51 5.20
CA ARG A 63 -4.93 22.69 4.33
C ARG A 63 -5.09 21.21 4.68
N LEU A 64 -6.33 20.74 4.78
CA LEU A 64 -6.61 19.34 5.03
C LEU A 64 -5.96 18.51 3.93
N LYS A 65 -4.94 17.72 4.30
CA LYS A 65 -4.27 16.81 3.38
C LYS A 65 -5.30 15.82 2.87
N ARG A 66 -5.48 15.74 1.56
CA ARG A 66 -6.27 14.66 0.95
C ARG A 66 -5.35 13.46 0.75
N GLN A 67 -5.80 12.29 1.17
CA GLN A 67 -5.09 11.05 0.90
C GLN A 67 -5.24 10.73 -0.59
N VAL A 68 -4.11 10.61 -1.28
CA VAL A 68 -4.05 10.21 -2.68
C VAL A 68 -2.99 9.13 -2.84
N THR A 69 -3.30 8.09 -3.61
CA THR A 69 -2.34 7.06 -3.97
C THR A 69 -1.76 7.42 -5.33
N ILE A 70 -0.49 7.81 -5.36
CA ILE A 70 0.25 8.12 -6.59
C ILE A 70 1.25 6.98 -6.80
N ARG A 71 1.25 6.39 -8.00
CA ARG A 71 2.26 5.41 -8.40
C ARG A 71 3.51 6.18 -8.81
N LEU A 72 4.65 5.85 -8.20
CA LEU A 72 5.95 6.42 -8.50
C LEU A 72 6.88 5.29 -8.94
N ASP A 73 7.75 5.57 -9.89
CA ASP A 73 8.77 4.63 -10.32
C ASP A 73 9.87 4.49 -9.25
N GLN A 74 10.55 3.34 -9.23
CA GLN A 74 11.49 2.97 -8.17
C GLN A 74 12.70 3.91 -8.10
N ASP A 75 13.18 4.36 -9.26
CA ASP A 75 14.26 5.34 -9.42
C ASP A 75 13.90 6.70 -8.81
N ILE A 76 12.66 7.16 -9.01
CA ILE A 76 12.15 8.40 -8.41
C ILE A 76 12.13 8.28 -6.87
N ILE A 77 11.69 7.14 -6.34
CA ILE A 77 11.66 6.89 -4.90
C ILE A 77 13.08 6.98 -4.32
N HIS A 78 14.05 6.27 -4.91
CA HIS A 78 15.44 6.29 -4.45
C HIS A 78 16.07 7.68 -4.49
N TYR A 79 15.78 8.47 -5.54
CA TYR A 79 16.25 9.85 -5.61
C TYR A 79 15.76 10.71 -4.44
N PHE A 80 14.46 10.64 -4.11
CA PHE A 80 13.90 11.40 -2.99
C PHE A 80 14.33 10.85 -1.62
N GLU A 81 14.64 9.56 -1.49
CA GLU A 81 15.23 8.98 -0.28
C GLU A 81 16.65 9.50 -0.01
N GLY A 82 17.48 9.61 -1.05
CA GLY A 82 18.81 10.23 -0.95
C GLY A 82 18.70 11.68 -0.49
N LEU A 83 17.87 12.48 -1.17
CA LEU A 83 17.62 13.87 -0.78
C LEU A 83 17.03 14.01 0.64
N ALA A 84 16.20 13.06 1.07
CA ALA A 84 15.65 13.04 2.42
C ALA A 84 16.73 12.84 3.48
N THR A 85 17.74 12.02 3.17
CA THR A 85 18.89 11.78 4.05
C THR A 85 19.73 13.05 4.20
N ASP A 86 19.98 13.75 3.10
CA ASP A 86 20.80 14.97 3.09
C ASP A 86 20.09 16.16 3.76
N THR A 87 18.78 16.31 3.54
CA THR A 87 17.99 17.43 4.08
C THR A 87 17.41 17.17 5.47
N GLY A 88 17.41 15.91 5.92
CA GLY A 88 16.72 15.47 7.14
C GLY A 88 15.20 15.54 7.08
N ILE A 89 14.62 15.75 5.88
CA ILE A 89 13.17 15.85 5.68
C ILE A 89 12.67 14.52 5.10
N PRO A 90 11.65 13.87 5.70
CA PRO A 90 11.12 12.61 5.17
C PRO A 90 10.68 12.73 3.71
N TYR A 91 10.97 11.71 2.89
CA TYR A 91 10.69 11.72 1.44
C TYR A 91 9.24 12.14 1.13
N GLN A 92 8.27 11.66 1.92
CA GLN A 92 6.85 11.95 1.70
C GLN A 92 6.51 13.44 1.90
N THR A 93 7.20 14.12 2.82
CA THR A 93 7.08 15.57 2.98
C THR A 93 7.80 16.29 1.84
N LEU A 94 8.98 15.80 1.45
CA LEU A 94 9.78 16.36 0.37
C LEU A 94 9.05 16.33 -0.97
N THR A 95 8.47 15.19 -1.37
CA THR A 95 7.67 15.06 -2.60
C THR A 95 6.54 16.08 -2.62
N ASN A 96 5.81 16.24 -1.51
CA ASN A 96 4.74 17.24 -1.41
C ASN A 96 5.23 18.68 -1.56
N LEU A 97 6.44 19.01 -1.06
CA LEU A 97 7.03 20.34 -1.21
C LEU A 97 7.39 20.63 -2.66
N TYR A 98 8.04 19.67 -3.33
CA TYR A 98 8.37 19.81 -4.76
C TYR A 98 7.12 19.95 -5.63
N LEU A 99 6.06 19.19 -5.37
CA LEU A 99 4.79 19.34 -6.10
C LEU A 99 4.15 20.71 -5.87
N ARG A 100 4.27 21.28 -4.68
CA ARG A 100 3.79 22.65 -4.39
C ARG A 100 4.60 23.69 -5.13
N ASP A 101 5.92 23.55 -5.19
CA ASP A 101 6.79 24.45 -5.95
C ASP A 101 6.47 24.41 -7.44
N CYS A 102 6.29 23.20 -8.00
CA CYS A 102 5.88 23.02 -9.39
C CYS A 102 4.55 23.74 -9.69
N ALA A 103 3.56 23.65 -8.79
CA ALA A 103 2.28 24.32 -8.93
C ALA A 103 2.39 25.85 -8.79
N ALA A 104 3.19 26.34 -7.85
CA ALA A 104 3.42 27.77 -7.63
C ALA A 104 4.11 28.41 -8.84
N ASN A 105 5.11 27.73 -9.40
CA ASN A 105 5.88 28.18 -10.56
C ASN A 105 5.23 27.83 -11.91
N ARG A 106 4.06 27.17 -11.90
CA ARG A 106 3.33 26.72 -13.10
C ARG A 106 4.21 26.01 -14.12
N ARG A 107 5.13 25.15 -13.64
CA ARG A 107 5.98 24.33 -14.51
C ARG A 107 5.11 23.38 -15.32
N ARG A 108 5.25 23.41 -16.64
CA ARG A 108 4.56 22.50 -17.57
C ARG A 108 5.55 21.50 -18.12
N LEU A 109 5.21 20.21 -18.03
CA LEU A 109 6.02 19.15 -18.62
C LEU A 109 5.84 19.18 -20.14
N ALA A 110 6.92 19.43 -20.87
CA ALA A 110 6.94 19.34 -22.33
C ALA A 110 7.25 17.89 -22.74
N VAL A 111 6.23 17.02 -22.72
CA VAL A 111 6.40 15.65 -23.22
C VAL A 111 6.33 15.67 -24.74
N ARG A 112 7.41 15.25 -25.40
CA ARG A 112 7.37 14.88 -26.82
C ARG A 112 7.08 13.38 -26.88
N TRP A 113 5.83 13.03 -27.18
CA TRP A 113 5.46 11.64 -27.45
C TRP A 113 6.02 11.26 -28.83
N GLN A 114 6.98 10.35 -28.86
CA GLN A 114 7.31 9.65 -30.09
C GLN A 114 6.23 8.58 -30.31
N PRO A 115 5.56 8.54 -31.48
CA PRO A 115 4.72 7.41 -31.79
C PRO A 115 5.58 6.13 -31.77
N PRO A 116 5.05 5.00 -31.29
CA PRO A 116 5.77 3.73 -31.38
C PRO A 116 6.13 3.51 -32.86
N GLY A 117 7.42 3.31 -33.14
CA GLY A 117 7.88 3.04 -34.50
C GLY A 117 7.34 1.69 -34.94
N ASP A 118 6.63 1.69 -36.06
CA ASP A 118 6.14 0.47 -36.70
C ASP A 118 7.36 -0.26 -37.30
N GLU A 119 8.06 -1.07 -36.50
CA GLU A 119 9.07 -2.00 -37.02
C GLU A 119 8.36 -3.00 -37.96
N THR A 120 8.73 -2.91 -39.24
CA THR A 120 8.23 -3.76 -40.33
C THR A 120 9.03 -5.06 -40.42
#